data_AF-F7XZV2-F1
#
_entry.id   AF-F7XZV2-F1
#
_cell.length_a   1.000
_cell.length_b   1.000
_cell.length_c   1.000
_cell.angle_alpha   90.00
_cell.angle_beta   90.00
_cell.angle_gamma   90.00
#
_symmetry.space_group_name_H-M   'P 1'
#
loop_
_entity.id
_entity.type
_entity.pdbx_description
1 polymer ?
#
loop_
_entity_poly.entity_id
_entity_poly.type
_entity_poly.pdbx_seq_one_letter_code
_entity_poly.pdbx_strand_id
1 'polypeptide(L)' 'MSTTIVFGPMACGKTRNAEALRRHFGCDRVVDEWDGRKRLPENSLALTIDEAHAPGARTVSFADAMKMAGGA' A
#
# COMPACT_ATOMS: atom_id res chain seq x y z
N MET A 1 6.18 4.54 13.05
CA MET A 1 5.53 3.26 12.76
C MET A 1 4.18 3.59 12.17
N SER A 2 4.01 3.37 10.87
CA SER A 2 2.91 3.92 10.09
C SER A 2 2.44 2.88 9.08
N THR A 3 1.18 2.46 9.19
CA THR A 3 0.56 1.56 8.21
C THR A 3 0.15 2.35 6.97
N THR A 4 0.43 1.83 5.78
CA THR A 4 0.07 2.47 4.50
C THR A 4 -0.76 1.53 3.66
N ILE A 5 -1.90 2.02 3.16
CA ILE A 5 -2.78 1.32 2.22
C ILE A 5 -2.54 1.91 0.84
N VAL A 6 -2.20 1.07 -0.13
CA VAL A 6 -2.05 1.43 -1.53
C VAL A 6 -3.16 0.77 -2.33
N PHE A 7 -4.02 1.59 -2.94
CA PHE A 7 -5.11 1.13 -3.79
C PHE A 7 -4.87 1.42 -5.27
N GLY A 8 -5.50 0.69 -6.16
CA GLY A 8 -5.44 0.95 -7.60
C GLY A 8 -5.90 -0.25 -8.43
N PRO A 9 -6.07 -0.10 -9.75
CA PRO A 9 -6.63 -1.16 -10.59
C PRO A 9 -5.90 -2.51 -10.48
N MET A 10 -6.61 -3.59 -10.79
CA MET A 10 -5.99 -4.90 -10.99
C MET A 10 -4.92 -4.80 -12.09
N ALA A 11 -3.85 -5.59 -11.96
CA ALA A 11 -2.72 -5.60 -12.90
C ALA A 11 -1.97 -4.25 -13.09
N CYS A 12 -2.21 -3.25 -12.22
CA CYS A 12 -1.48 -1.97 -12.26
C CYS A 12 -0.01 -2.08 -11.82
N GLY A 13 0.45 -3.26 -11.39
CA GLY A 13 1.83 -3.51 -10.98
C GLY A 13 2.13 -3.27 -9.50
N LYS A 14 1.09 -3.14 -8.66
CA LYS A 14 1.22 -2.99 -7.20
C LYS A 14 2.10 -4.08 -6.58
N THR A 15 1.79 -5.35 -6.85
CA THR A 15 2.53 -6.52 -6.34
C THR A 15 4.00 -6.50 -6.78
N ARG A 16 4.28 -6.12 -8.03
CA ARG A 16 5.66 -5.99 -8.56
C ARG A 16 6.45 -4.89 -7.86
N ASN A 17 5.80 -3.80 -7.46
CA ASN A 17 6.44 -2.65 -6.81
C ASN A 17 6.33 -2.70 -5.28
N ALA A 18 5.73 -3.75 -4.72
CA ALA A 18 5.37 -3.81 -3.31
C ALA A 18 6.57 -3.60 -2.38
N GLU A 19 7.71 -4.24 -2.68
CA GLU A 19 8.93 -4.09 -1.87
C GLU A 19 9.54 -2.68 -1.99
N ALA A 20 9.49 -2.06 -3.17
CA ALA A 20 9.97 -0.70 -3.35
C ALA A 20 9.11 0.29 -2.56
N LEU A 21 7.79 0.15 -2.65
CA LEU A 21 6.83 0.96 -1.88
C LEU A 21 6.96 0.71 -0.38
N ARG A 22 7.15 -0.54 0.06
CA ARG A 22 7.32 -0.90 1.46
C ARG A 22 8.54 -0.18 2.06
N ARG A 23 9.67 -0.21 1.35
CA ARG A 23 10.89 0.48 1.75
C ARG A 23 10.71 2.00 1.76
N HIS A 24 10.04 2.55 0.75
CA HIS A 24 9.76 3.98 0.65
C HIS A 24 8.90 4.49 1.82
N PHE A 25 7.84 3.75 2.16
CA PHE A 25 6.94 4.12 3.27
C PHE A 25 7.43 3.68 4.66
N GLY A 26 8.58 3.01 4.75
CA GLY A 26 9.14 2.55 6.04
C GLY A 26 8.32 1.46 6.73
N CYS A 27 7.57 0.67 5.97
CA CYS A 27 6.77 -0.43 6.50
C CYS A 27 7.63 -1.69 6.71
N ASP A 28 7.30 -2.51 7.72
CA ASP A 28 8.02 -3.76 8.02
C ASP A 28 7.65 -4.91 7.09
N ARG A 29 6.40 -4.92 6.59
CA ARG A 29 5.87 -6.01 5.77
C ARG A 29 4.89 -5.55 4.71
N VAL A 30 4.68 -6.40 3.70
CA VAL A 30 3.61 -6.26 2.70
C VAL A 30 2.47 -7.22 3.05
N VAL A 31 1.24 -6.72 2.95
CA VAL A 31 -0.01 -7.49 2.90
C VAL A 31 -0.55 -7.32 1.49
N ASP A 32 -0.23 -8.26 0.61
CA ASP A 32 -0.79 -8.33 -0.74
C ASP A 32 -2.22 -8.86 -0.69
N GLU A 33 -3.07 -8.46 -1.63
CA GLU A 33 -4.47 -8.90 -1.72
C GLU A 33 -5.31 -8.61 -0.46
N TRP A 34 -5.12 -7.44 0.14
CA TRP A 34 -5.95 -7.01 1.26
C TRP A 34 -7.37 -6.68 0.80
N ASP A 35 -8.37 -7.27 1.47
CA ASP A 35 -9.80 -7.12 1.14
C ASP A 35 -10.44 -5.80 1.61
N GLY A 36 -9.65 -4.88 2.17
CA GLY A 36 -10.13 -3.57 2.64
C GLY A 36 -10.89 -3.61 3.97
N ARG A 37 -11.16 -4.80 4.54
CA ARG A 37 -11.97 -4.96 5.76
C ARG A 37 -11.21 -5.64 6.90
N LYS A 38 -10.29 -6.56 6.59
CA LYS A 38 -9.47 -7.21 7.61
C LYS A 38 -8.59 -6.21 8.37
N ARG A 39 -8.39 -6.45 9.67
CA ARG A 39 -7.43 -5.69 10.46
C ARG A 39 -6.02 -5.85 9.88
N LEU A 40 -5.36 -4.73 9.63
CA LEU A 40 -3.98 -4.71 9.19
C LEU A 40 -3.03 -4.85 10.38
N PRO A 41 -1.93 -5.60 10.24
CA PRO A 41 -0.82 -5.54 11.18
C PRO A 41 -0.29 -4.11 11.31
N GLU A 42 0.34 -3.82 12.44
CA GLU A 42 1.03 -2.54 12.61
C GLU A 42 2.21 -2.42 11.64
N ASN A 43 2.46 -1.20 11.20
CA ASN A 43 3.56 -0.84 10.30
C ASN A 43 3.59 -1.66 8.99
N SER A 44 2.44 -2.01 8.42
CA SER A 44 2.36 -2.78 7.17
C SER A 44 2.00 -1.93 5.94
N LEU A 45 2.48 -2.35 4.77
CA LEU A 45 1.99 -1.88 3.47
C LEU A 45 0.88 -2.83 2.99
N ALA A 46 -0.34 -2.35 2.87
CA ALA A 46 -1.47 -3.13 2.34
C ALA A 46 -1.72 -2.79 0.87
N LEU A 47 -1.91 -3.79 0.03
CA LEU A 47 -2.28 -3.61 -1.38
C LEU A 47 -3.73 -4.03 -1.60
N THR A 48 -4.53 -3.14 -2.17
CA THR A 48 -5.95 -3.39 -2.45
C THR A 48 -6.31 -2.91 -3.86
N ILE A 49 -7.39 -3.43 -4.42
CA ILE A 49 -7.92 -2.98 -5.71
C ILE A 49 -8.67 -1.66 -5.50
N ASP A 50 -9.65 -1.69 -4.61
CA ASP A 50 -10.53 -0.58 -4.31
C ASP A 50 -9.96 0.33 -3.22
N GLU A 51 -10.36 1.60 -3.26
CA GLU A 51 -10.06 2.54 -2.19
C GLU A 51 -10.62 2.04 -0.86
N ALA A 52 -9.75 1.94 0.14
CA ALA A 52 -10.09 1.45 1.47
C ALA A 52 -9.43 2.30 2.54
N HIS A 53 -10.06 2.33 3.71
CA HIS A 53 -9.64 3.14 4.84
C HIS A 53 -9.53 2.27 6.07
N ALA A 54 -8.42 2.39 6.80
CA ALA A 54 -8.26 1.78 8.12
C ALA A 54 -7.83 2.86 9.13
N PRO A 55 -8.33 2.82 10.38
CA PRO A 55 -7.93 3.76 11.41
C PRO A 55 -6.42 3.76 11.63
N GLY A 56 -5.80 4.95 11.63
CA GLY A 56 -4.35 5.09 11.80
C GLY A 56 -3.50 4.68 10.60
N ALA A 57 -4.11 4.29 9.47
CA ALA A 57 -3.41 4.02 8.23
C ALA A 57 -3.48 5.22 7.28
N ARG A 58 -2.41 5.45 6.53
CA ARG A 58 -2.38 6.39 5.42
C ARG A 58 -2.89 5.67 4.16
N THR A 59 -3.89 6.23 3.48
CA THR A 59 -4.37 5.71 2.19
C THR A 59 -3.79 6.53 1.04
N VAL A 60 -3.25 5.86 0.01
CA VAL A 60 -2.68 6.49 -1.19
C VAL A 60 -3.04 5.68 -2.44
N SER A 61 -3.23 6.36 -3.57
CA SER A 61 -3.36 5.67 -4.86
C SER A 61 -1.99 5.10 -5.29
N PHE A 62 -1.98 4.02 -6.06
CA PHE A 62 -0.74 3.44 -6.59
C PHE A 62 0.02 4.44 -7.46
N ALA A 63 -0.69 5.24 -8.27
CA ALA A 63 -0.08 6.26 -9.11
C ALA A 63 0.67 7.32 -8.27
N ASP A 64 0.06 7.78 -7.17
CA ASP A 64 0.70 8.75 -6.28
C ASP A 64 1.83 8.10 -5.46
N ALA A 65 1.64 6.85 -5.02
CA ALA A 65 2.68 6.09 -4.34
C ALA A 65 3.94 5.95 -5.19
N MET A 66 3.78 5.68 -6.50
CA MET A 66 4.90 5.61 -7.44
C MET A 66 5.59 6.98 -7.63
N LYS A 67 4.82 8.06 -7.77
CA LYS A 67 5.39 9.42 -7.84
C LYS A 67 6.19 9.78 -6.59
N MET A 68 5.67 9.45 -5.41
CA MET A 68 6.35 9.69 -4.13
C MET A 68 7.64 8.86 -4.01
N ALA A 69 7.61 7.61 -4.48
CA ALA A 69 8.75 6.71 -4.46
C ALA A 69 9.86 7.06 -5.48
N GLY A 70 9.66 8.09 -6.31
CA GLY A 70 10.60 8.49 -7.36
C GLY A 70 10.46 7.69 -8.66
N GLY A 71 9.33 7.00 -8.86
CA GLY A 71 8.96 6.38 -10.12
C GLY A 71 8.51 7.44 -11.13
N ALA A 72 9.38 7.74 -12.09
CA ALA A 72 9.07 8.50 -13.29
C ALA A 72 8.54 7.57 -14.41
#